data_AF-A0A7W0CA12-F1
#
_entry.id   AF-A0A7W0CA12-F1
#
_cell.length_a   1.000
_cell.length_b   1.000
_cell.length_c   1.000
_cell.angle_alpha   90.00
_cell.angle_beta   90.00
_cell.angle_gamma   90.00
#
_symmetry.space_group_name_H-M   'P 1'
#
loop_
_entity.id
_entity.type
_entity.pdbx_description
1 polymer ?
#
loop_
_entity_poly.entity_id
_entity_poly.type
_entity_poly.pdbx_seq_one_letter_code
_entity_poly.pdbx_strand_id
1 'polypeptide(L)' 'MKIVFIAISKHKGTPKKQVKTADLIEGHGLDQDAHDGDWHR' A
#
# COMPACT_ATOMS: atom_id res chain seq x y z
N MET A 1 -8.30 15.33 9.97
CA MET A 1 -8.21 13.93 9.48
C MET A 1 -7.05 13.25 10.21
N LYS A 2 -7.20 12.01 10.68
CA LYS A 2 -6.11 11.23 11.33
C LYS A 2 -6.03 9.85 10.68
N ILE A 3 -4.82 9.41 10.32
CA ILE A 3 -4.57 8.03 9.89
C ILE A 3 -4.47 7.15 11.15
N VAL A 4 -5.33 6.13 11.24
CA VAL A 4 -5.42 5.25 12.42
C VAL A 4 -4.65 3.94 12.26
N PHE A 5 -4.46 3.46 11.03
CA PHE A 5 -3.58 2.34 10.71
C PHE A 5 -3.16 2.39 9.23
N ILE A 6 -2.10 1.67 8.89
CA ILE A 6 -1.61 1.45 7.52
C ILE A 6 -1.50 -0.06 7.32
N ALA A 7 -1.87 -0.56 6.14
CA ALA A 7 -1.78 -1.99 5.84
C ALA A 7 -1.50 -2.23 4.35
N ILE A 8 -0.71 -3.26 4.07
CA ILE A 8 -0.33 -3.66 2.71
C ILE A 8 -0.64 -5.15 2.46
N SER A 9 -0.94 -5.52 1.22
CA SER A 9 -0.99 -6.92 0.76
C SER A 9 0.31 -7.24 0.02
N LYS A 10 1.02 -8.32 0.36
CA LYS A 10 2.25 -8.70 -0.37
C LYS A 10 1.99 -9.28 -1.76
N HIS A 11 0.83 -9.91 -1.96
CA HIS A 11 0.42 -10.47 -3.25
C HIS A 11 -1.06 -10.14 -3.52
N LYS A 12 -1.45 -10.09 -4.80
CA LYS A 12 -2.85 -9.86 -5.19
C LYS A 12 -3.73 -11.00 -4.68
N GLY A 13 -4.92 -10.67 -4.19
CA GLY A 13 -5.85 -11.63 -3.60
C GLY A 13 -5.47 -12.12 -2.19
N THR A 14 -4.39 -11.60 -1.58
CA THR A 14 -4.04 -11.93 -0.18
C THR A 14 -4.54 -10.86 0.80
N PRO A 15 -4.94 -11.26 2.02
CA PRO A 15 -5.36 -10.31 3.05
C PRO A 15 -4.27 -9.27 3.37
N LYS A 16 -4.68 -8.02 3.56
CA LYS A 16 -3.79 -6.95 4.00
C LYS A 16 -3.28 -7.24 5.42
N LYS A 17 -2.01 -6.90 5.65
CA LYS A 17 -1.37 -6.97 6.97
C LYS A 17 -0.99 -5.58 7.41
N GLN A 18 -1.26 -5.28 8.68
CA GLN A 18 -0.91 -3.99 9.26
C GLN A 18 0.61 -3.82 9.26
N VAL A 19 1.04 -2.62 8.91
CA VAL A 19 2.45 -2.19 8.97
C VAL A 19 2.57 -0.96 9.87
N LYS A 20 3.75 -0.78 10.46
CA LYS A 20 4.04 0.38 11.32
C LYS A 20 4.30 1.64 10.50
N THR A 21 4.93 1.48 9.34
CA THR A 21 5.33 2.54 8.42
C THR A 21 5.13 2.04 6.99
N ALA A 22 4.91 2.98 6.08
CA ALA A 22 4.91 2.73 4.64
C ALA A 22 5.36 3.99 3.93
N ASP A 23 6.03 3.83 2.80
CA ASP A 23 6.44 4.94 1.94
C ASP A 23 5.37 5.15 0.88
N LEU A 24 4.84 6.37 0.80
CA LEU A 24 3.89 6.78 -0.23
C LEU A 24 4.67 7.43 -1.38
N ILE A 25 4.67 6.78 -2.53
CA ILE A 25 5.34 7.24 -3.74
C ILE A 25 4.28 7.83 -4.68
N GLU A 26 4.46 9.09 -5.05
CA GLU A 26 3.57 9.80 -5.98
C GLU A 26 3.53 9.07 -7.33
N GLY A 27 2.32 8.87 -7.88
CA GLY A 27 2.11 8.14 -9.13
C GLY A 27 2.20 6.61 -9.03
N HIS A 28 2.64 6.06 -7.88
CA HIS A 28 2.93 4.63 -7.70
C HIS A 28 2.14 3.98 -6.54
N GLY A 29 1.92 4.69 -5.44
CA GLY A 29 1.17 4.18 -4.28
C GLY A 29 2.07 3.82 -3.10
N LEU A 30 1.60 2.92 -2.24
CA LEU A 30 2.40 2.47 -1.08
C LEU A 30 3.41 1.44 -1.55
N ASP A 31 4.70 1.69 -1.32
CA ASP A 31 5.77 0.75 -1.64
C ASP A 31 5.49 -0.64 -1.02
N GLN A 32 5.72 -1.70 -1.81
CA GLN A 32 5.50 -3.11 -1.45
C GLN A 32 4.03 -3.56 -1.31
N ASP A 33 3.03 -2.71 -1.60
CA ASP A 33 1.66 -3.19 -1.73
C ASP A 33 1.47 -3.85 -3.10
N ALA A 34 0.77 -4.98 -3.16
CA ALA A 34 0.54 -5.71 -4.41
C ALA A 34 -0.27 -4.95 -5.47
N HIS A 35 -0.79 -3.77 -5.13
CA HIS A 35 -1.48 -2.85 -6.02
C HIS A 35 -0.68 -1.57 -6.30
N ASP A 36 0.60 -1.54 -5.89
CA ASP A 36 1.52 -0.48 -6.29
C ASP A 36 1.86 -0.54 -7.78
N GLY A 37 2.53 0.49 -8.28
CA GLY A 37 2.82 0.68 -9.71
C GLY A 37 2.05 1.86 -10.31
N ASP A 38 2.30 2.12 -11.59
CA ASP A 38 1.68 3.24 -12.31
C ASP A 38 0.15 3.25 -12.12
N TRP A 39 -0.34 4.33 -11.49
CA TRP A 39 -1.77 4.55 -11.21
C TRP A 39 -2.67 4.61 -12.44
N HIS A 40 -2.08 4.60 -13.64
CA HIS A 40 -2.77 4.65 -14.92
C HIS A 40 -3.32 3.29 -15.40
N ARG A 41 -3.30 2.27 -14.55
CA ARG A 41 -3.92 0.97 -14.83
C ARG A 41 -5.32 0.84 -14.23
#